data_AF-A0A972XHN4-F1
#
_entry.id   AF-A0A972XHN4-F1
#
_cell.length_a   1.000
_cell.length_b   1.000
_cell.length_c   1.000
_cell.angle_alpha   90.00
_cell.angle_beta   90.00
_cell.angle_gamma   90.00
#
_symmetry.space_group_name_H-M   'P 1'
#
loop_
_entity.id
_entity.type
_entity.pdbx_description
1 polymer ?
#
loop_
_entity_poly.entity_id
_entity_poly.type
_entity_poly.pdbx_seq_one_letter_code
_entity_poly.pdbx_strand_id
1 'polypeptide(L)'
;MSVGLVVERDEVVPLGRARQVRSLHVQVRHPQWSALLPVLRQVVHPAMPAPSPSEHVPAHVRHAFWNVDDDTLASVTPATHGSFIAARALTTGDVNLLAYAAATVSGAAWTRAGRGRGLNEGQRALANSLAGKGP
;
A
#
# COMPACT_ATOMS: atom_id res chain seq x y z
N MET A 1 1.73 -34.68 -2.15
CA MET A 1 0.50 -34.10 -1.61
C MET A 1 0.84 -32.84 -0.82
N SER A 2 0.66 -31.67 -1.42
CA SER A 2 0.35 -30.39 -0.76
C SER A 2 0.35 -29.34 -1.86
N VAL A 3 -0.78 -28.94 -2.42
CA VAL A 3 -0.70 -27.96 -3.51
C VAL A 3 -1.91 -27.05 -3.55
N GLY A 4 -2.11 -26.34 -2.44
CA GLY A 4 -2.97 -25.15 -2.39
C GLY A 4 -2.11 -23.89 -2.39
N LEU A 5 -2.72 -22.75 -2.69
CA LEU A 5 -2.08 -21.42 -2.68
C LEU A 5 -1.52 -21.01 -1.30
N VAL A 6 -1.90 -21.75 -0.27
CA VAL A 6 -1.54 -21.53 1.12
C VAL A 6 -1.09 -22.87 1.70
N VAL A 7 -0.04 -22.84 2.52
CA VAL A 7 0.41 -23.98 3.33
C VAL A 7 0.08 -23.69 4.77
N GLU A 8 -0.46 -24.68 5.43
CA GLU A 8 -0.74 -24.62 6.86
C GLU A 8 0.43 -25.20 7.65
N ARG A 9 0.85 -24.49 8.71
CA ARG A 9 1.96 -24.90 9.57
C ARG A 9 1.61 -24.64 11.02
N ASP A 10 1.92 -25.61 11.88
CA ASP A 10 1.90 -25.40 13.32
C ASP A 10 3.17 -24.67 13.73
N GLU A 11 3.01 -23.46 14.28
CA GLU A 11 4.11 -22.60 14.67
C GLU A 11 3.93 -22.11 16.10
N VAL A 12 5.03 -21.86 16.80
CA VAL A 12 5.01 -21.28 18.13
C VAL A 12 5.25 -19.79 17.99
N VAL A 13 4.23 -18.98 18.32
CA VAL A 13 4.32 -17.51 18.24
C VAL A 13 4.37 -16.89 19.64
N PRO A 14 5.24 -15.89 19.87
CA PRO A 14 5.30 -15.15 21.12
C PRO A 14 4.20 -14.06 21.15
N LEU A 15 3.08 -14.35 21.81
CA LEU A 15 1.98 -13.41 22.06
C LEU A 15 1.83 -13.17 23.57
N GLY A 16 2.89 -12.66 24.20
CA GLY A 16 2.98 -12.49 25.67
C GLY A 16 3.30 -13.79 26.44
N ARG A 17 2.86 -14.95 25.95
CA ARG A 17 3.37 -16.29 26.28
C ARG A 17 3.47 -17.11 24.99
N ALA A 18 4.43 -18.03 24.92
CA ALA A 18 4.58 -18.92 23.76
C ALA A 18 3.31 -19.77 23.59
N ARG A 19 2.69 -19.69 22.41
CA ARG A 19 1.49 -20.48 22.07
C ARG A 19 1.70 -21.16 20.73
N GLN A 20 1.32 -22.43 20.65
CA GLN A 20 1.23 -23.13 19.38
C GLN A 20 -0.03 -22.65 18.66
N VAL A 21 0.15 -22.16 17.44
CA VAL A 21 -0.93 -21.67 16.58
C VAL A 21 -0.81 -22.33 15.21
N ARG A 22 -1.96 -22.51 14.57
CA ARG A 22 -2.03 -22.96 13.20
C ARG A 22 -1.95 -21.74 12.29
N SER A 23 -0.84 -21.61 11.59
CA SER A 23 -0.50 -20.47 10.73
C SER A 23 -0.71 -20.82 9.26
N LEU A 24 -1.19 -19.85 8.49
CA LEU A 24 -1.41 -19.96 7.05
C LEU A 24 -0.36 -19.15 6.30
N HIS A 25 0.49 -19.82 5.53
CA HIS A 25 1.58 -19.22 4.77
C HIS A 25 1.27 -19.21 3.29
N VAL A 26 1.23 -18.02 2.69
CA VAL A 26 1.03 -17.86 1.25
C VAL A 26 2.21 -18.42 0.46
N GLN A 27 1.93 -19.28 -0.51
CA GLN A 27 2.93 -19.74 -1.47
C GLN A 27 3.05 -18.76 -2.64
N VAL A 28 3.76 -17.65 -2.46
CA VAL A 28 3.82 -16.54 -3.44
C VAL A 28 4.19 -16.99 -4.86
N ARG A 29 5.05 -18.01 -4.99
CA ARG A 29 5.55 -18.49 -6.30
C ARG A 29 4.68 -19.59 -6.93
N HIS A 30 3.54 -19.92 -6.33
CA HIS A 30 2.70 -21.00 -6.81
C HIS A 30 2.05 -20.65 -8.16
N PRO A 31 2.16 -21.51 -9.21
CA PRO A 31 1.68 -21.18 -10.56
C PRO A 31 0.17 -20.96 -10.64
N GLN A 32 -0.62 -21.51 -9.70
CA GLN A 32 -2.07 -21.25 -9.66
C GLN A 32 -2.42 -19.79 -9.32
N TRP A 33 -1.51 -18.99 -8.77
CA TRP A 33 -1.76 -17.55 -8.59
C TRP A 33 -2.06 -16.85 -9.91
N SER A 34 -1.31 -17.17 -10.97
CA SER A 34 -1.57 -16.62 -12.31
C SER A 34 -2.91 -17.12 -12.87
N ALA A 35 -3.30 -18.35 -12.55
CA ALA A 35 -4.59 -18.92 -12.96
C ALA A 35 -5.80 -18.27 -12.27
N LEU A 36 -5.60 -17.58 -11.14
CA LEU A 36 -6.65 -16.78 -10.50
C LEU A 36 -6.89 -15.43 -11.19
N LEU A 37 -5.95 -14.92 -11.99
CA LEU A 37 -6.07 -13.59 -12.61
C LEU A 37 -7.37 -13.42 -13.42
N PRO A 38 -7.81 -14.37 -14.26
CA PRO A 38 -9.08 -14.25 -14.98
C PRO A 38 -10.29 -14.16 -14.04
N VAL A 39 -10.28 -14.90 -12.93
CA VAL A 39 -11.36 -14.91 -11.93
C VAL A 39 -11.37 -13.59 -11.16
N LEU A 40 -10.20 -13.12 -10.71
CA LEU A 40 -10.07 -11.84 -10.01
C LEU A 40 -10.52 -10.65 -10.87
N ARG A 41 -10.31 -10.72 -12.19
CA ARG A 41 -10.79 -9.70 -13.14
C ARG A 41 -12.31 -9.63 -13.25
N GLN A 42 -13.02 -10.71 -12.92
CA GLN A 42 -14.49 -10.76 -12.95
C GLN A 42 -15.11 -10.26 -11.65
N VAL A 43 -14.31 -10.07 -10.58
CA VAL A 43 -14.80 -9.57 -9.31
C VAL A 43 -15.19 -8.11 -9.47
N VAL A 44 -16.49 -7.85 -9.39
CA VAL A 44 -17.02 -6.49 -9.26
C VAL A 44 -16.81 -6.06 -7.81
N HIS A 45 -15.91 -5.10 -7.61
CA HIS A 45 -15.75 -4.50 -6.28
C HIS A 45 -17.07 -3.83 -5.88
N PRO A 46 -17.52 -3.98 -4.62
CA PRO A 46 -18.63 -3.16 -4.14
C PRO A 46 -18.28 -1.70 -4.38
N ALA A 47 -19.26 -0.92 -4.86
CA ALA A 47 -19.09 0.51 -5.06
C ALA A 47 -18.83 1.15 -3.70
N MET A 48 -17.55 1.29 -3.35
CA MET A 48 -17.17 2.10 -2.22
C MET A 48 -17.43 3.54 -2.60
N PRO A 49 -18.16 4.32 -1.78
CA PRO A 49 -18.22 5.75 -1.99
C PRO A 49 -16.78 6.25 -2.04
N ALA A 50 -16.43 6.97 -3.12
CA ALA A 50 -15.13 7.61 -3.22
C ALA A 50 -14.99 8.47 -1.96
N PRO A 51 -13.98 8.25 -1.11
CA PRO A 51 -13.78 9.11 0.03
C PRO A 51 -13.63 10.54 -0.51
N SER A 52 -14.36 11.49 0.07
CA SER A 52 -14.20 12.89 -0.31
C SER A 52 -12.72 13.23 -0.19
N PRO A 53 -12.05 13.65 -1.28
CA PRO A 53 -10.62 13.89 -1.24
C PRO A 53 -10.36 14.97 -0.19
N SER A 54 -9.68 14.58 0.89
CA SER A 54 -9.28 15.55 1.90
C SER A 54 -8.18 16.42 1.28
N GLU A 55 -8.41 17.72 1.30
CA GLU A 55 -7.44 18.70 0.79
C GLU A 55 -6.11 18.61 1.52
N HIS A 56 -6.11 18.12 2.76
CA HIS A 56 -4.93 18.03 3.62
C HIS A 56 -4.67 16.60 4.07
N VAL A 57 -3.47 16.36 4.61
CA VAL A 57 -3.09 15.07 5.21
C VAL A 57 -3.95 14.78 6.46
N PRO A 58 -4.77 13.70 6.47
CA PRO A 58 -5.63 13.36 7.59
C PRO A 58 -4.84 13.02 8.86
N ALA A 59 -5.41 13.34 10.03
CA ALA A 59 -4.77 13.13 11.33
C ALA A 59 -4.24 11.70 11.54
N HIS A 60 -5.00 10.68 11.10
CA HIS A 60 -4.67 9.27 11.29
C HIS A 60 -3.49 8.77 10.42
N VAL A 61 -2.96 9.57 9.49
CA VAL A 61 -1.75 9.25 8.71
C VAL A 61 -0.59 10.22 8.96
N ARG A 62 -0.78 11.23 9.82
CA ARG A 62 0.27 12.23 10.11
C ARG A 62 1.52 11.64 10.73
N HIS A 63 1.41 10.51 11.45
CA HIS A 63 2.57 9.82 12.02
C HIS A 63 3.59 9.37 10.97
N ALA A 64 3.17 9.15 9.71
CA ALA A 64 4.08 8.83 8.62
C ALA A 64 4.97 10.03 8.21
N PHE A 65 4.65 11.23 8.67
CA PHE A 65 5.36 12.49 8.45
C PHE A 65 6.04 13.00 9.72
N TRP A 66 6.39 12.12 10.67
CA TRP A 66 7.01 12.47 11.95
C TRP A 66 8.24 13.40 11.88
N ASN A 67 8.89 13.50 10.71
CA ASN A 67 10.06 14.32 10.44
C ASN A 67 9.73 15.70 9.85
N VAL A 68 8.45 16.08 9.83
CA VAL A 68 7.93 17.36 9.36
C VAL A 68 7.25 18.02 10.55
N ASP A 69 7.53 19.30 10.78
CA ASP A 69 6.83 20.09 11.81
C ASP A 69 5.35 20.29 11.46
N ASP A 70 4.52 20.53 12.48
CA ASP A 70 3.07 20.60 12.32
C ASP A 70 2.61 21.74 11.40
N ASP A 71 3.30 22.89 11.42
CA ASP A 71 2.98 24.04 10.56
C ASP A 71 3.23 23.71 9.09
N THR A 72 4.36 23.10 8.79
CA THR A 72 4.67 22.60 7.45
C THR A 72 3.67 21.54 7.02
N LEU A 73 3.36 20.55 7.89
CA LEU A 73 2.43 19.48 7.58
C LEU A 73 1.00 19.99 7.33
N ALA A 74 0.58 21.05 8.02
CA ALA A 74 -0.70 21.71 7.79
C ALA A 74 -0.83 22.32 6.38
N SER A 75 0.29 22.64 5.72
CA SER A 75 0.31 23.15 4.34
C SER A 75 0.42 22.05 3.27
N VAL A 76 0.64 20.80 3.66
CA VAL A 76 0.82 19.66 2.74
C VAL A 76 -0.53 19.23 2.18
N THR A 77 -0.71 19.44 0.88
CA THR A 77 -1.90 19.00 0.12
C THR A 77 -1.52 18.05 -1.00
N PRO A 78 -2.40 17.11 -1.43
CA PRO A 78 -2.16 16.25 -2.58
C PRO A 78 -1.91 17.00 -3.88
N ALA A 79 -2.55 18.17 -4.05
CA ALA A 79 -2.44 18.97 -5.26
C ALA A 79 -1.03 19.56 -5.47
N THR A 80 -0.42 20.10 -4.41
CA THR A 80 0.89 20.76 -4.50
C THR A 80 2.05 19.85 -4.09
N HIS A 81 1.80 18.92 -3.15
CA HIS A 81 2.83 18.08 -2.55
C HIS A 81 2.65 16.59 -2.85
N GLY A 82 1.83 16.22 -3.84
CA GLY A 82 1.51 14.83 -4.15
C GLY A 82 2.73 13.91 -4.32
N SER A 83 3.83 14.37 -4.93
CA SER A 83 5.03 13.54 -5.08
C SER A 83 5.75 13.27 -3.76
N PHE A 84 5.68 14.22 -2.81
CA PHE A 84 6.23 14.03 -1.47
C PHE A 84 5.39 13.02 -0.68
N ILE A 85 4.06 13.14 -0.73
CA ILE A 85 3.11 12.20 -0.11
C ILE A 85 3.31 10.78 -0.68
N ALA A 86 3.37 10.65 -2.01
CA ALA A 86 3.60 9.37 -2.67
C ALA A 86 4.97 8.75 -2.30
N ALA A 87 6.04 9.55 -2.28
CA ALA A 87 7.35 9.06 -1.86
C ALA A 87 7.32 8.56 -0.41
N ARG A 88 6.58 9.25 0.47
CA ARG A 88 6.44 8.82 1.87
C ARG A 88 5.62 7.54 2.00
N ALA A 89 4.55 7.39 1.22
CA ALA A 89 3.76 6.16 1.15
C ALA A 89 4.61 4.96 0.70
N LEU A 90 5.44 5.13 -0.34
CA LEU A 90 6.32 4.06 -0.85
C LEU A 90 7.38 3.63 0.17
N THR A 91 7.97 4.59 0.87
CA THR A 91 9.13 4.34 1.73
C THR A 91 8.76 3.85 3.13
N THR A 92 7.66 4.34 3.70
CA THR A 92 7.19 3.91 5.03
C THR A 92 6.50 2.54 4.99
N GLY A 93 5.88 2.18 3.86
CA GLY A 93 5.07 0.98 3.76
C GLY A 93 3.79 1.03 4.62
N ASP A 94 3.43 2.21 5.12
CA ASP A 94 2.21 2.40 5.91
C ASP A 94 0.98 2.21 5.02
N VAL A 95 0.16 1.22 5.36
CA VAL A 95 -1.00 0.81 4.55
C VAL A 95 -2.07 1.91 4.51
N ASN A 96 -2.25 2.66 5.60
CA ASN A 96 -3.23 3.74 5.66
C ASN A 96 -2.79 4.93 4.81
N LEU A 97 -1.51 5.30 4.89
CA LEU A 97 -0.94 6.34 4.03
C LEU A 97 -0.97 5.92 2.56
N LEU A 98 -0.66 4.66 2.25
CA LEU A 98 -0.72 4.15 0.88
C LEU A 98 -2.14 4.20 0.33
N ALA A 99 -3.15 3.82 1.11
CA ALA A 99 -4.56 3.91 0.73
C ALA A 99 -4.99 5.36 0.49
N TYR A 100 -4.64 6.28 1.40
CA TYR A 100 -4.92 7.71 1.24
C TYR A 100 -4.24 8.29 -0.01
N ALA A 101 -2.94 8.01 -0.20
CA ALA A 101 -2.18 8.53 -1.33
C ALA A 101 -2.68 7.97 -2.66
N ALA A 102 -3.05 6.69 -2.72
CA ALA A 102 -3.61 6.08 -3.91
C ALA A 102 -4.96 6.70 -4.33
N ALA A 103 -5.73 7.22 -3.37
CA ALA A 103 -7.01 7.86 -3.62
C ALA A 103 -6.92 9.36 -3.93
N THR A 104 -5.84 10.03 -3.55
CA THR A 104 -5.75 11.51 -3.60
C THR A 104 -4.62 12.06 -4.44
N VAL A 105 -3.57 11.28 -4.72
CA VAL A 105 -2.38 11.72 -5.45
C VAL A 105 -2.48 11.38 -6.92
N SER A 106 -2.13 12.34 -7.79
CA SER A 106 -2.15 12.16 -9.24
C SER A 106 -1.12 11.14 -9.74
N GLY A 107 -1.40 10.51 -10.89
CA GLY A 107 -0.47 9.58 -11.52
C GLY A 107 0.89 10.19 -11.89
N ALA A 108 0.93 11.50 -12.19
CA ALA A 108 2.19 12.23 -12.43
C ALA A 108 3.05 12.32 -11.16
N ALA A 109 2.42 12.50 -10.00
CA ALA A 109 3.12 12.50 -8.71
C ALA A 109 3.66 11.11 -8.34
N TRP A 110 2.91 10.04 -8.61
CA TRP A 110 3.40 8.65 -8.50
C TRP A 110 4.59 8.38 -9.42
N THR A 111 4.51 8.82 -10.67
CA THR A 111 5.62 8.71 -11.63
C THR A 111 6.87 9.43 -11.13
N ARG A 112 6.71 10.63 -10.58
CA ARG A 112 7.82 11.41 -10.01
C ARG A 112 8.41 10.72 -8.78
N ALA A 113 7.56 10.25 -7.87
CA ALA A 113 8.00 9.54 -6.67
C ALA A 113 8.76 8.25 -7.02
N GLY A 114 8.31 7.49 -8.03
CA GLY A 114 8.97 6.25 -8.48
C GLY A 114 10.37 6.45 -9.07
N ARG A 115 10.74 7.67 -9.46
CA ARG A 115 12.11 8.03 -9.90
C ARG A 115 13.03 8.42 -8.74
N GLY A 116 12.52 8.42 -7.51
CA GLY A 116 13.29 8.73 -6.31
C GLY A 116 14.44 7.76 -6.05
N ARG A 117 15.49 8.25 -5.40
CA ARG A 117 16.61 7.42 -4.91
C ARG A 117 16.16 6.58 -3.71
N GLY A 118 16.82 5.46 -3.47
CA GLY A 118 16.56 4.60 -2.31
C GLY A 118 15.34 3.69 -2.43
N LEU A 119 14.64 3.67 -3.58
CA LEU A 119 13.56 2.73 -3.84
C LEU A 119 14.08 1.38 -4.34
N ASN A 120 13.54 0.29 -3.79
CA ASN A 120 13.73 -1.05 -4.34
C ASN A 120 12.83 -1.31 -5.56
N GLU A 121 13.04 -2.42 -6.26
CA GLU A 121 12.28 -2.76 -7.48
C GLU A 121 10.77 -2.88 -7.22
N GLY A 122 10.37 -3.46 -6.09
CA GLY A 122 8.96 -3.60 -5.71
C GLY A 122 8.28 -2.24 -5.52
N GLN A 123 8.95 -1.30 -4.86
CA GLN A 123 8.44 0.07 -4.66
C GLN A 123 8.32 0.83 -5.99
N ARG A 124 9.26 0.66 -6.92
CA ARG A 124 9.16 1.25 -8.26
C ARG A 124 8.02 0.65 -9.07
N ALA A 125 7.85 -0.67 -9.02
CA ALA A 125 6.75 -1.36 -9.68
C ALA A 125 5.38 -0.93 -9.12
N LEU A 126 5.28 -0.75 -7.80
CA LEU A 126 4.10 -0.20 -7.14
C LEU A 126 3.80 1.23 -7.61
N ALA A 127 4.82 2.10 -7.64
CA ALA A 127 4.67 3.48 -8.12
C ALA A 127 4.17 3.52 -9.58
N ASN A 128 4.70 2.68 -10.46
CA ASN A 128 4.25 2.60 -11.85
C ASN A 128 2.80 2.07 -11.96
N SER A 129 2.44 1.11 -11.12
CA SER A 129 1.07 0.56 -11.09
C SER A 129 0.05 1.62 -10.63
N LEU A 130 0.43 2.42 -9.63
CA LEU A 130 -0.40 3.51 -9.12
C LEU A 130 -0.39 4.73 -10.05
N ALA A 131 0.67 4.96 -10.84
CA ALA A 131 0.68 6.01 -11.85
C ALA A 131 -0.35 5.77 -12.97
N GLY A 132 -0.63 4.50 -13.29
CA GLY A 132 -1.66 4.11 -14.26
C GLY A 132 -3.09 4.09 -13.70
N LYS A 133 -3.25 4.22 -12.38
CA LYS A 133 -4.54 4.45 -11.74
C LYS A 133 -4.67 5.95 -11.52
N GLY A 134 -5.56 6.60 -12.26
CA GLY A 134 -5.86 8.02 -12.01
C GLY A 134 -6.35 8.22 -10.56
N PRO A 135 -6.32 9.45 -10.04
CA PRO A 135 -7.22 9.82 -8.95
C PRO A 135 -8.68 9.65 -9.40
#